data_AF-A0A919ZX88-F1
#
_entry.id   AF-A0A919ZX88-F1
#
_cell.length_a   1.000
_cell.length_b   1.000
_cell.length_c   1.000
_cell.angle_alpha   90.00
_cell.angle_beta   90.00
_cell.angle_gamma   90.00
#
_symmetry.space_group_name_H-M   'P 1'
#
loop_
_entity.id
_entity.type
_entity.pdbx_description
1 polymer ?
#
loop_
_entity_poly.entity_id
_entity_poly.type
_entity_poly.pdbx_seq_one_letter_code
_entity_poly.pdbx_strand_id
1 'polypeptide(L)' 'MVFRRTDGDKVVEIPALLNFVGNTTLSTTLENDGYEISTIEHLLSALAGTGVDNCIIECDGPEIPIMDGSSTQFVF' A
#
# COMPACT_ATOMS: atom_id res chain seq x y z
N MET A 1 6.81 7.47 1.39
CA MET A 1 5.39 7.23 1.03
C MET A 1 4.60 6.82 2.28
N VAL A 2 3.33 7.19 2.36
CA VAL A 2 2.44 6.82 3.48
C VAL A 2 1.14 6.27 2.91
N PHE A 3 0.74 5.08 3.36
CA PHE A 3 -0.59 4.55 3.07
C PHE A 3 -1.60 5.08 4.08
N ARG A 4 -2.82 5.33 3.64
CA ARG A 4 -3.90 5.88 4.44
C ARG A 4 -5.14 5.03 4.25
N ARG A 5 -5.48 4.26 5.28
CA ARG A 5 -6.70 3.46 5.32
C ARG A 5 -7.87 4.32 5.77
N THR A 6 -8.93 4.39 4.95
CA THR A 6 -10.17 5.11 5.24
C THR A 6 -11.31 4.13 5.49
N ASP A 7 -11.59 3.83 6.77
CA ASP A 7 -12.73 3.00 7.15
C ASP A 7 -13.82 3.91 7.77
N GLY A 8 -14.69 4.46 6.92
CA GLY A 8 -15.67 5.47 7.32
C GLY A 8 -15.01 6.80 7.69
N ASP A 9 -15.29 7.31 8.89
CA ASP A 9 -14.69 8.57 9.40
C ASP A 9 -13.29 8.37 9.99
N LYS A 10 -12.83 7.12 10.15
CA LYS A 10 -11.53 6.81 10.73
C LYS A 10 -10.46 6.74 9.65
N VAL A 11 -9.38 7.48 9.88
CA VAL A 11 -8.20 7.51 9.03
C VAL A 11 -7.02 6.92 9.80
N VAL A 12 -6.41 5.87 9.27
CA VAL A 12 -5.19 5.26 9.84
C VAL A 12 -4.06 5.41 8.84
N GLU A 13 -2.96 6.01 9.27
CA GLU A 13 -1.77 6.17 8.44
C GLU A 13 -0.76 5.05 8.76
N ILE A 14 -0.24 4.44 7.70
CA ILE A 14 0.70 3.34 7.76
C ILE A 14 1.90 3.70 6.86
N PRO A 15 3.03 4.14 7.43
CA PRO A 15 4.23 4.43 6.65
C PRO A 15 4.72 3.18 5.91
N ALA A 16 5.11 3.34 4.64
CA ALA A 16 5.70 2.26 3.85
C ALA A 16 7.17 2.02 4.26
N LEU A 17 7.39 1.54 5.48
CA LEU A 17 8.69 1.28 6.09
C LEU A 17 8.72 -0.13 6.69
N LEU A 18 9.91 -0.72 6.79
CA LEU A 18 10.11 -2.09 7.30
C LEU A 18 9.50 -2.33 8.68
N ASN A 19 9.48 -1.33 9.56
CA ASN A 19 8.91 -1.45 10.90
C ASN A 19 7.39 -1.68 10.91
N PHE A 20 6.71 -1.40 9.79
CA PHE A 20 5.28 -1.60 9.61
C PHE A 20 4.97 -2.82 8.74
N VAL A 21 5.98 -3.57 8.27
CA VAL A 21 5.73 -4.81 7.52
C VAL A 21 5.29 -5.89 8.50
N GLY A 22 4.09 -6.43 8.28
CA GLY A 22 3.50 -7.50 9.06
C GLY A 22 3.57 -8.84 8.31
N ASN A 23 2.43 -9.33 7.84
CA ASN A 23 2.36 -10.58 7.07
C ASN A 23 3.06 -10.48 5.69
N THR A 24 3.79 -11.54 5.33
CA THR A 24 4.46 -11.70 4.03
C THR A 24 4.03 -12.97 3.27
N THR A 25 2.96 -13.62 3.72
CA THR A 25 2.41 -14.80 3.05
C THR A 25 1.52 -14.34 1.89
N LEU A 26 1.80 -14.82 0.67
CA LEU A 26 1.14 -14.44 -0.59
C LEU A 26 1.44 -13.02 -1.09
N SER A 27 1.52 -12.03 -0.21
CA SER A 27 1.88 -10.65 -0.56
C SER A 27 2.58 -9.91 0.58
N THR A 28 3.07 -8.69 0.32
CA THR A 28 3.61 -7.80 1.36
C THR A 28 2.47 -6.99 1.99
N THR A 29 2.34 -7.07 3.31
CA THR A 29 1.30 -6.36 4.06
C THR A 29 1.91 -5.33 4.99
N LEU A 30 1.36 -4.12 5.00
CA LEU A 30 1.65 -3.13 6.04
C LEU A 30 0.59 -3.20 7.13
N GLU A 31 1.01 -3.10 8.38
CA GLU A 31 0.15 -3.17 9.56
C GLU A 31 0.46 -2.01 10.51
N ASN A 32 -0.58 -1.37 11.05
CA ASN A 32 -0.47 -0.40 12.13
C ASN A 32 -1.78 -0.32 12.92
N ASP A 33 -1.70 -0.24 14.25
CA ASP A 33 -2.86 -0.08 15.14
C ASP A 33 -4.02 -1.06 14.91
N GLY A 34 -3.71 -2.30 14.48
CA GLY A 34 -4.70 -3.34 14.18
C GLY A 34 -5.39 -3.21 12.81
N TYR A 35 -4.90 -2.31 11.95
CA TYR A 35 -5.32 -2.16 10.55
C TYR A 35 -4.22 -2.66 9.64
N GLU A 36 -4.63 -3.18 8.48
CA GLU A 36 -3.72 -3.70 7.48
C GLU A 36 -4.09 -3.24 6.07
N ILE A 37 -3.05 -3.13 5.22
CA ILE A 37 -3.17 -2.96 3.77
C ILE A 37 -2.21 -3.96 3.12
N SER A 38 -2.76 -4.94 2.41
CA SER A 38 -2.04 -6.00 1.72
C SER A 38 -1.79 -5.67 0.24
N THR A 39 -0.93 -6.48 -0.39
CA THR A 39 -0.68 -6.44 -1.84
C THR A 39 -0.08 -5.10 -2.30
N ILE A 40 0.76 -4.50 -1.46
CA ILE A 40 1.35 -3.17 -1.71
C ILE A 40 2.46 -3.19 -2.77
N GLU A 41 3.06 -4.36 -3.02
CA GLU A 41 4.33 -4.50 -3.72
C GLU A 41 4.30 -4.05 -5.19
N HIS A 42 3.21 -4.31 -5.92
CA HIS A 42 3.10 -3.91 -7.32
C HIS A 42 2.98 -2.40 -7.48
N LEU A 43 2.23 -1.75 -6.59
CA LEU A 43 2.10 -0.29 -6.54
C LEU A 43 3.43 0.35 -6.12
N LEU A 44 4.08 -0.16 -5.08
CA LEU A 44 5.39 0.35 -4.65
C LEU A 44 6.46 0.19 -5.74
N SER A 45 6.42 -0.92 -6.49
CA SER A 45 7.28 -1.13 -7.66
C SER A 45 7.04 -0.07 -8.75
N ALA A 46 5.78 0.27 -9.04
CA ALA A 46 5.43 1.33 -10.00
C ALA A 46 5.94 2.70 -9.54
N LEU A 47 5.72 3.05 -8.27
CA LEU A 47 6.14 4.34 -7.71
C LEU A 47 7.67 4.46 -7.66
N ALA A 48 8.38 3.41 -7.27
CA ALA A 48 9.83 3.37 -7.29
C ALA A 48 10.38 3.47 -8.73
N GLY A 49 9.79 2.73 -9.67
CA GLY A 49 10.19 2.74 -11.08
C GLY A 49 9.97 4.09 -11.79
N THR A 50 9.03 4.90 -11.30
CA THR A 50 8.73 6.25 -11.82
C THR A 50 9.44 7.38 -11.07
N GLY A 51 10.18 7.08 -10.00
CA GLY A 51 10.92 8.06 -9.21
C GLY A 51 10.05 8.91 -8.28
N VAL A 52 8.88 8.40 -7.87
CA VAL A 52 8.05 9.06 -6.85
C VAL A 52 8.64 8.78 -5.47
N ASP A 53 9.10 9.81 -4.77
CA ASP A 53 9.62 9.66 -3.39
C ASP A 53 8.52 9.83 -2.33
N ASN A 54 7.65 10.83 -2.56
CA ASN A 54 6.70 11.32 -1.58
C ASN A 54 5.28 11.33 -2.16
N CYS A 55 4.43 10.46 -1.64
CA CYS A 55 3.01 10.44 -1.91
C CYS A 55 2.24 9.89 -0.71
N ILE A 56 0.95 10.23 -0.67
CA ILE A 56 -0.07 9.59 0.17
C ILE A 56 -0.86 8.67 -0.73
N ILE A 57 -0.95 7.39 -0.35
CA ILE A 57 -1.80 6.39 -1.02
C ILE A 57 -3.02 6.19 -0.15
N GLU A 58 -4.19 6.64 -0.61
CA GLU A 58 -5.45 6.45 0.12
C GLU A 58 -6.20 5.23 -0.42
N CYS A 59 -6.68 4.35 0.46
CA CYS A 59 -7.53 3.22 0.12
C CYS A 59 -8.61 3.01 1.19
N ASP A 60 -9.80 2.62 0.75
CA ASP A 60 -10.96 2.34 1.60
C ASP A 60 -11.08 0.85 1.97
N GLY A 61 -10.26 -0.01 1.36
CA GLY A 61 -10.21 -1.46 1.59
C GLY A 61 -8.87 -1.96 2.15
N PRO A 62 -8.82 -3.24 2.59
CA PRO A 62 -7.63 -3.88 3.19
C PRO A 62 -6.58 -4.32 2.21
N GLU A 63 -6.77 -4.03 0.93
CA GLU A 63 -5.91 -4.53 -0.12
C GLU A 63 -5.83 -3.49 -1.23
N ILE A 64 -4.62 -3.29 -1.75
CA ILE A 64 -4.43 -2.53 -2.98
C ILE A 64 -4.92 -3.38 -4.16
N PRO A 65 -5.69 -2.83 -5.10
CA PRO A 65 -6.16 -3.59 -6.26
C PRO A 65 -5.01 -4.30 -6.97
N ILE A 66 -5.16 -5.61 -7.22
CA ILE A 66 -4.15 -6.39 -7.92
C ILE A 66 -3.98 -5.97 -9.39
N MET A 67 -4.95 -5.21 -9.92
CA MET A 67 -5.00 -4.78 -11.32
C MET A 67 -4.91 -6.01 -12.25
N ASP A 68 -3.96 -6.05 -13.19
CA ASP A 68 -3.67 -7.20 -14.05
C ASP A 68 -2.61 -8.15 -13.47
N GLY A 69 -2.18 -7.93 -12.22
CA GLY A 69 -1.09 -8.64 -11.58
C GLY A 69 0.30 -8.08 -11.89
N SER A 70 0.40 -6.98 -12.64
CA SER A 70 1.65 -6.26 -12.90
C SER A 70 1.64 -4.84 -12.33
N SER A 71 2.77 -4.14 -12.43
CA SER A 71 2.86 -2.71 -12.11
C SER A 71 2.37 -1.80 -13.24
N THR A 72 2.08 -2.34 -14.44
CA THR A 72 1.85 -1.54 -15.66
C THR A 72 0.67 -0.59 -15.52
N GLN A 73 -0.45 -1.07 -14.96
CA GLN A 73 -1.68 -0.27 -14.82
C GLN A 73 -1.59 0.84 -13.75
N PHE A 74 -0.52 0.86 -12.95
CA PHE A 74 -0.26 1.95 -12.02
C PHE A 74 0.61 3.06 -12.62
N VAL A 75 1.26 2.79 -13.76
CA VAL A 75 2.11 3.77 -14.46
C VAL A 75 1.36 4.44 -15.62
N PHE A 76 0.46 3.71 -16.29
CA PHE A 76 -0.24 4.15 -17.50
C PHE A 76 -1.73 3.82 -17.50
#